data_AF-A0A497AK50-F1
#
_entry.id   AF-A0A497AK50-F1
#
_cell.length_a   1.000
_cell.length_b   1.000
_cell.length_c   1.000
_cell.angle_alpha   90.00
_cell.angle_beta   90.00
_cell.angle_gamma   90.00
#
_symmetry.space_group_name_H-M   'P 1'
#
loop_
_entity.id
_entity.type
_entity.pdbx_description
1 polymer ?
#
loop_
_entity_poly.entity_id
_entity_poly.type
_entity_poly.pdbx_seq_one_letter_code
_entity_poly.pdbx_strand_id
1 'polypeptide(L)'
;MSTLNKDLNKWFTRVLLISFIALVGIGGLCRQPYTRNPNLKFLVGDTIYSSLDCFYPLVSVNGQKIYYLAAPTDSFSETGSLYSINIDGTNNEELLYGYFDLAAISSTDFIALHPCEDNSGLNPESLILLLELSSMRVDTLPIITAKVSNVEFSSDGSQIYYSVEEHTPSSSRTRIFRLNIVDSSNVLLLNYDWPLGFDIDSNDSLYLDSLMALPQINPTNEELLLGTIGQENFRFLLRNVRSNKLDTLPDSLVPYSYGSVGYTYWFPNGQDIVFMAKQYSEPAGTAPGEIWILENLFEQIED
;
A
#
# COMPACT_ATOMS: atom_id res chain seq x y z
N MET A 1 -38.66 45.47 13.13
CA MET A 1 -37.47 45.69 12.27
C MET A 1 -36.48 46.75 12.81
N SER A 2 -36.88 47.76 13.61
CA SER A 2 -35.93 48.80 14.08
C SER A 2 -35.03 48.40 15.27
N THR A 3 -35.41 47.39 16.06
CA THR A 3 -34.64 46.90 17.21
C THR A 3 -33.48 45.99 16.80
N LEU A 4 -33.71 45.08 15.84
CA LEU A 4 -32.67 44.17 15.33
C LEU A 4 -31.47 44.92 14.72
N ASN A 5 -31.74 46.01 13.98
CA ASN A 5 -30.69 46.86 13.41
C ASN A 5 -29.89 47.63 14.47
N LYS A 6 -30.51 47.97 15.61
CA LYS A 6 -29.80 48.62 16.72
C LYS A 6 -28.89 47.65 17.46
N ASP A 7 -29.30 46.40 17.64
CA ASP A 7 -28.51 45.39 18.35
C ASP A 7 -27.36 44.84 17.49
N LEU A 8 -27.53 44.74 16.16
CA LEU A 8 -26.45 44.40 15.21
C LEU A 8 -25.41 45.52 15.03
N ASN A 9 -25.74 46.76 15.38
CA ASN A 9 -24.81 47.90 15.30
C ASN A 9 -23.95 48.09 16.56
N LYS A 10 -24.21 47.36 17.64
CA LYS A 10 -23.36 47.38 18.82
C LYS A 10 -22.02 46.73 18.47
N TRP A 11 -20.93 47.43 18.79
CA TRP A 11 -19.56 47.00 18.51
C TRP A 11 -19.29 45.56 18.97
N PHE A 12 -19.78 45.19 20.15
CA PHE A 12 -19.65 43.84 20.70
C PHE A 12 -20.32 42.75 19.84
N THR A 13 -21.52 43.02 19.31
CA THR A 13 -22.25 42.10 18.42
C THR A 13 -21.50 41.87 17.12
N ARG A 14 -20.87 42.91 16.56
CA ARG A 14 -20.07 42.82 15.34
C ARG A 14 -18.81 41.98 15.54
N VAL A 15 -18.11 42.16 16.66
CA VAL A 15 -16.93 41.36 17.01
C VAL A 15 -17.29 39.89 17.18
N LEU A 16 -18.36 39.58 17.92
CA LEU A 16 -18.83 38.19 18.08
C LEU A 16 -19.21 37.53 16.75
N LEU A 17 -19.91 38.26 15.87
CA LEU A 17 -20.31 37.75 14.57
C LEU A 17 -19.09 37.48 13.66
N ILE A 18 -18.10 38.39 13.65
CA ILE A 18 -16.85 38.20 12.89
C ILE A 18 -16.06 37.02 13.44
N SER A 19 -15.93 36.89 14.77
CA SER A 19 -15.26 35.74 15.38
C SER A 19 -15.97 34.43 15.09
N PHE A 20 -17.30 34.41 15.10
CA PHE A 20 -18.09 33.22 14.74
C PHE A 20 -17.95 32.87 13.26
N ILE A 21 -18.02 33.84 12.36
CA ILE A 21 -17.80 33.62 10.92
C ILE A 21 -16.36 33.17 10.66
N ALA A 22 -15.37 33.73 11.36
CA ALA A 22 -13.98 33.29 11.28
C ALA A 22 -13.82 31.86 11.82
N LEU A 23 -14.46 31.50 12.94
CA LEU A 23 -14.47 30.12 13.46
C LEU A 23 -15.18 29.14 12.53
N VAL A 24 -16.28 29.53 11.90
CA VAL A 24 -17.00 28.71 10.92
C VAL A 24 -16.22 28.61 9.62
N GLY A 25 -15.55 29.69 9.20
CA GLY A 25 -14.70 29.73 8.01
C GLY A 25 -13.42 28.90 8.21
N ILE A 26 -12.72 29.08 9.32
CA ILE A 26 -11.54 28.29 9.72
C ILE A 26 -11.96 26.83 9.96
N GLY A 27 -13.01 26.59 10.74
CA GLY A 27 -13.53 25.24 10.99
C GLY A 27 -14.09 24.56 9.74
N GLY A 28 -14.57 25.33 8.77
CA GLY A 28 -14.99 24.85 7.45
C GLY A 28 -13.81 24.55 6.51
N LEU A 29 -12.73 25.33 6.59
CA LEU A 29 -11.46 25.07 5.90
C LEU A 29 -10.71 23.87 6.51
N CYS A 30 -10.85 23.64 7.82
CA CYS A 30 -10.32 22.46 8.51
C CYS A 30 -11.11 21.16 8.21
N ARG A 31 -12.18 21.20 7.40
CA ARG A 31 -13.12 20.09 7.25
C ARG A 31 -12.92 19.19 6.04
N GLN A 32 -11.98 19.48 5.14
CA GLN A 32 -11.63 18.55 4.06
C GLN A 32 -10.12 18.46 3.94
N PRO A 33 -9.45 17.57 4.70
CA PRO A 33 -8.06 17.22 4.44
C PRO A 33 -7.89 16.54 3.06
N TYR A 34 -9.01 16.13 2.45
CA TYR A 34 -9.07 15.47 1.15
C TYR A 34 -8.84 16.44 -0.01
N THR A 35 -7.95 16.06 -0.93
CA THR A 35 -7.99 16.59 -2.30
C THR A 35 -9.31 16.21 -2.95
N ARG A 36 -9.97 17.15 -3.63
CA ARG A 36 -11.19 16.86 -4.39
C ARG A 36 -10.85 16.20 -5.73
N ASN A 37 -10.39 14.96 -5.71
CA ASN A 37 -10.31 14.14 -6.91
C ASN A 37 -11.52 13.19 -6.94
N PRO A 38 -12.45 13.33 -7.90
CA PRO A 38 -13.63 12.47 -7.97
C PRO A 38 -13.31 11.01 -8.30
N ASN A 39 -12.11 10.72 -8.80
CA ASN A 39 -11.63 9.36 -9.09
C ASN A 39 -10.89 8.72 -7.90
N LEU A 40 -10.71 9.47 -6.80
CA LEU A 40 -10.23 8.91 -5.54
C LEU A 40 -11.40 8.38 -4.73
N LYS A 41 -11.32 7.11 -4.38
CA LYS A 41 -12.32 6.40 -3.61
C LYS A 41 -11.68 5.79 -2.36
N PHE A 42 -12.10 6.31 -1.20
CA PHE A 42 -11.80 5.67 0.08
C PHE A 42 -12.48 4.30 0.13
N LEU A 43 -11.73 3.27 0.53
CA LEU A 43 -12.24 1.90 0.62
C LEU A 43 -12.39 1.45 2.07
N VAL A 44 -11.29 1.47 2.83
CA VAL A 44 -11.28 1.00 4.21
C VAL A 44 -10.15 1.67 5.01
N GLY A 45 -10.38 1.83 6.30
CA GLY A 45 -9.50 2.52 7.24
C GLY A 45 -10.33 3.19 8.33
N ASP A 46 -9.69 3.65 9.39
CA ASP A 46 -10.38 4.33 10.48
C ASP A 46 -10.05 5.82 10.54
N THR A 47 -10.87 6.60 9.84
CA THR A 47 -10.75 8.06 9.75
C THR A 47 -11.09 8.81 11.05
N ILE A 48 -11.71 8.14 12.05
CA ILE A 48 -12.29 8.81 13.23
C ILE A 48 -11.67 8.34 14.55
N TYR A 49 -11.35 7.05 14.68
CA TYR A 49 -10.83 6.47 15.92
C TYR A 49 -9.43 5.88 15.79
N SER A 50 -8.85 5.88 14.58
CA SER A 50 -7.49 5.39 14.33
C SER A 50 -7.25 4.02 14.97
N SER A 51 -8.14 3.04 14.79
CA SER A 51 -8.04 1.72 15.42
C SER A 51 -7.32 0.66 14.58
N LEU A 52 -7.20 0.88 13.27
CA LEU A 52 -6.56 -0.05 12.33
C LEU A 52 -5.63 0.68 11.37
N ASP A 53 -4.41 0.20 11.26
CA ASP A 53 -3.42 0.56 10.23
C ASP A 53 -3.52 -0.46 9.10
N CYS A 54 -3.97 -0.05 7.92
CA CYS A 54 -4.16 -0.92 6.75
C CYS A 54 -3.04 -0.70 5.73
N PHE A 55 -2.44 -1.78 5.22
CA PHE A 55 -1.28 -1.74 4.32
C PHE A 55 -1.24 -2.94 3.35
N TYR A 56 -0.29 -2.92 2.41
CA TYR A 56 -0.08 -3.97 1.39
C TYR A 56 -1.38 -4.45 0.70
N PRO A 57 -2.12 -3.55 0.02
CA PRO A 57 -3.27 -3.98 -0.75
C PRO A 57 -2.86 -4.82 -1.97
N LEU A 58 -3.67 -5.82 -2.26
CA LEU A 58 -3.57 -6.72 -3.42
C LEU A 58 -4.94 -6.79 -4.09
N VAL A 59 -4.97 -6.88 -5.42
CA VAL A 59 -6.24 -6.98 -6.17
C VAL A 59 -6.45 -8.41 -6.64
N SER A 60 -7.67 -8.94 -6.46
CA SER A 60 -8.03 -10.25 -7.00
C SER A 60 -7.91 -10.29 -8.53
N VAL A 61 -7.65 -11.47 -9.10
CA VAL A 61 -7.48 -11.66 -10.56
C VAL A 61 -8.67 -11.14 -11.38
N ASN A 62 -9.88 -11.20 -10.81
CA ASN A 62 -11.11 -10.71 -11.44
C ASN A 62 -11.40 -9.21 -11.17
N GLY A 63 -10.55 -8.52 -10.39
CA GLY A 63 -10.69 -7.11 -10.04
C GLY A 63 -11.85 -6.77 -9.11
N GLN A 64 -12.47 -7.76 -8.44
CA GLN A 64 -13.69 -7.55 -7.63
C GLN A 64 -13.43 -7.43 -6.12
N LYS A 65 -12.30 -7.96 -5.65
CA LYS A 65 -11.92 -7.94 -4.24
C LYS A 65 -10.53 -7.33 -4.08
N ILE A 66 -10.34 -6.70 -2.94
CA ILE A 66 -9.04 -6.27 -2.46
C ILE A 66 -8.74 -7.08 -1.20
N TYR A 67 -7.53 -7.64 -1.17
CA TYR A 67 -6.93 -8.22 0.02
C TYR A 67 -5.96 -7.21 0.59
N TYR A 68 -5.82 -7.14 1.90
CA TYR A 68 -4.89 -6.21 2.53
C TYR A 68 -4.52 -6.71 3.92
N LEU A 69 -3.41 -6.22 4.44
CA LEU A 69 -2.98 -6.48 5.80
C LEU A 69 -3.49 -5.36 6.71
N ALA A 70 -3.91 -5.70 7.94
CA ALA A 70 -4.28 -4.69 8.92
C ALA A 70 -3.81 -5.05 10.33
N ALA A 71 -3.32 -4.03 11.02
CA ALA A 71 -2.81 -4.11 12.39
C ALA A 71 -3.58 -3.14 13.31
N PRO A 72 -3.80 -3.48 14.58
CA PRO A 72 -4.19 -2.49 15.58
C PRO A 72 -3.12 -1.40 15.66
N THR A 73 -3.52 -0.13 15.75
CA THR A 73 -2.61 1.03 15.71
C THR A 73 -1.68 1.17 16.90
N ASP A 74 -1.96 0.48 17.99
CA ASP A 74 -1.05 0.34 19.13
C ASP A 74 0.13 -0.63 18.83
N SER A 75 0.13 -1.27 17.65
CA SER A 75 1.23 -2.10 17.17
C SER A 75 2.35 -1.23 16.61
N PHE A 76 3.55 -1.30 17.21
CA PHE A 76 4.74 -0.61 16.73
C PHE A 76 5.40 -1.30 15.51
N SER A 77 4.81 -2.39 15.01
CA SER A 77 5.28 -3.13 13.85
C SER A 77 4.24 -3.10 12.73
N GLU A 78 4.70 -2.91 11.49
CA GLU A 78 3.92 -3.06 10.24
C GLU A 78 3.58 -4.53 10.00
N THR A 79 2.96 -5.18 10.99
CA THR A 79 2.57 -6.60 10.96
C THR A 79 1.12 -6.74 11.34
N GLY A 80 0.35 -7.47 10.53
CA GLY A 80 -1.10 -7.54 10.67
C GLY A 80 -1.74 -8.80 10.13
N SER A 81 -3.03 -8.96 10.41
CA SER A 81 -3.85 -10.05 9.88
C SER A 81 -4.20 -9.77 8.42
N LEU A 82 -4.50 -10.83 7.66
CA LEU A 82 -5.02 -10.71 6.29
C LEU A 82 -6.54 -10.49 6.30
N TYR A 83 -6.98 -9.45 5.61
CA TYR A 83 -8.39 -9.11 5.40
C TYR A 83 -8.75 -9.20 3.92
N SER A 84 -10.06 -9.27 3.66
CA SER A 84 -10.62 -9.04 2.32
C SER A 84 -11.81 -8.11 2.36
N ILE A 85 -12.00 -7.36 1.29
CA ILE A 85 -13.13 -6.45 1.09
C ILE A 85 -13.49 -6.41 -0.40
N ASN A 86 -14.78 -6.27 -0.71
CA ASN A 86 -15.20 -6.01 -2.09
C ASN A 86 -14.80 -4.58 -2.49
N ILE A 87 -14.58 -4.35 -3.79
CA ILE A 87 -14.21 -3.01 -4.30
C ILE A 87 -15.26 -1.93 -4.02
N ASP A 88 -16.50 -2.30 -3.71
CA ASP A 88 -17.57 -1.37 -3.32
C ASP A 88 -17.60 -1.05 -1.82
N GLY A 89 -16.65 -1.60 -1.05
CA GLY A 89 -16.54 -1.43 0.41
C GLY A 89 -17.39 -2.41 1.22
N THR A 90 -18.10 -3.34 0.58
CA THR A 90 -18.91 -4.35 1.28
C THR A 90 -18.10 -5.59 1.65
N ASN A 91 -18.63 -6.41 2.57
CA ASN A 91 -18.05 -7.69 2.99
C ASN A 91 -16.59 -7.58 3.47
N ASN A 92 -16.30 -6.59 4.31
CA ASN A 92 -15.02 -6.50 4.99
C ASN A 92 -14.92 -7.61 6.07
N GLU A 93 -14.00 -8.55 5.89
CA GLU A 93 -13.80 -9.69 6.78
C GLU A 93 -12.32 -10.04 6.98
N GLU A 94 -11.96 -10.47 8.19
CA GLU A 94 -10.66 -11.07 8.47
C GLU A 94 -10.64 -12.50 7.91
N LEU A 95 -9.67 -12.79 7.04
CA LEU A 95 -9.50 -14.09 6.41
C LEU A 95 -8.54 -14.98 7.19
N LEU A 96 -7.44 -14.41 7.66
CA LEU A 96 -6.41 -15.13 8.39
C LEU A 96 -5.78 -14.24 9.45
N TYR A 97 -5.97 -14.63 10.72
CA TYR A 97 -5.33 -13.98 11.85
C TYR A 97 -3.83 -14.28 11.87
N GLY A 98 -2.99 -13.25 12.05
CA GLY A 98 -1.55 -13.41 12.18
C GLY A 98 -0.78 -12.10 12.21
N TYR A 99 0.56 -12.21 12.25
CA TYR A 99 1.49 -11.09 12.17
C TYR A 99 2.23 -11.19 10.84
N PHE A 100 1.62 -10.68 9.76
CA PHE A 100 2.20 -10.69 8.42
C PHE A 100 2.70 -9.30 8.05
N ASP A 101 3.90 -9.22 7.47
CA ASP A 101 4.51 -7.97 6.99
C ASP A 101 4.51 -7.85 5.46
N LEU A 102 4.34 -8.97 4.74
CA LEU A 102 4.31 -9.01 3.27
C LEU A 102 3.21 -9.94 2.78
N ALA A 103 2.67 -9.60 1.61
CA ALA A 103 1.72 -10.41 0.90
C ALA A 103 1.93 -10.30 -0.61
N ALA A 104 1.66 -11.39 -1.34
CA ALA A 104 1.58 -11.41 -2.80
C ALA A 104 0.41 -12.27 -3.24
N ILE A 105 -0.19 -11.99 -4.39
CA ILE A 105 -1.31 -12.78 -4.94
C ILE A 105 -0.91 -13.39 -6.28
N SER A 106 -1.22 -14.67 -6.46
CA SER A 106 -0.98 -15.39 -7.70
C SER A 106 -2.05 -15.04 -8.76
N SER A 107 -1.74 -15.32 -10.03
CA SER A 107 -2.70 -15.29 -11.15
C SER A 107 -3.80 -16.35 -11.06
N THR A 108 -3.78 -17.19 -10.00
CA THR A 108 -4.71 -18.29 -9.78
C THR A 108 -5.57 -18.02 -8.54
N ASP A 109 -5.34 -18.73 -7.44
CA ASP A 109 -6.18 -18.73 -6.24
C ASP A 109 -5.38 -18.77 -4.94
N PHE A 110 -4.11 -18.35 -4.99
CA PHE A 110 -3.22 -18.35 -3.84
C PHE A 110 -2.77 -16.94 -3.43
N ILE A 111 -2.62 -16.74 -2.11
CA ILE A 111 -1.89 -15.63 -1.51
C ILE A 111 -0.67 -16.20 -0.78
N ALA A 112 0.51 -15.65 -1.07
CA ALA A 112 1.72 -15.87 -0.29
C ALA A 112 1.79 -14.82 0.81
N LEU A 113 2.04 -15.23 2.05
CA LEU A 113 2.20 -14.34 3.21
C LEU A 113 3.54 -14.62 3.87
N HIS A 114 4.28 -13.57 4.20
CA HIS A 114 5.45 -13.71 5.06
C HIS A 114 5.06 -13.43 6.51
N PRO A 115 5.22 -14.39 7.44
CA PRO A 115 5.00 -14.19 8.86
C PRO A 115 6.23 -13.56 9.52
N CYS A 116 5.97 -12.60 10.41
CA CYS A 116 6.99 -11.94 11.22
C CYS A 116 6.99 -12.52 12.65
N GLU A 117 8.12 -12.44 13.36
CA GLU A 117 8.18 -12.84 14.77
C GLU A 117 7.21 -12.01 15.63
N ASP A 118 6.34 -12.69 16.38
CA ASP A 118 5.59 -12.05 17.45
C ASP A 118 6.39 -12.14 18.76
N ASN A 119 5.92 -11.46 19.80
CA ASN A 119 6.56 -11.52 21.13
C ASN A 119 6.53 -12.94 21.77
N SER A 120 6.06 -13.98 21.09
CA SER A 120 5.99 -15.36 21.60
C SER A 120 7.29 -16.16 21.42
N GLY A 121 8.26 -15.65 20.64
CA GLY A 121 9.58 -16.27 20.46
C GLY A 121 9.58 -17.50 19.53
N LEU A 122 8.51 -17.71 18.78
CA LEU A 122 8.53 -18.56 17.58
C LEU A 122 9.14 -17.72 16.45
N ASN A 123 10.03 -18.32 15.65
CA ASN A 123 10.70 -17.63 14.56
C ASN A 123 10.13 -18.10 13.20
N PRO A 124 8.88 -17.69 12.86
CA PRO A 124 8.23 -18.11 11.62
C PRO A 124 8.83 -17.45 10.39
N GLU A 125 9.72 -16.45 10.55
CA GLU A 125 10.34 -15.65 9.49
C GLU A 125 11.14 -16.48 8.46
N SER A 126 11.42 -17.75 8.75
CA SER A 126 12.04 -18.68 7.80
C SER A 126 11.01 -19.45 6.94
N LEU A 127 9.78 -18.95 6.85
CA LEU A 127 8.68 -19.56 6.09
C LEU A 127 8.00 -18.51 5.19
N ILE A 128 7.37 -18.99 4.13
CA ILE A 128 6.28 -18.31 3.43
C ILE A 128 5.03 -19.18 3.64
N LEU A 129 3.94 -18.59 4.11
CA LEU A 129 2.63 -19.25 4.16
C LEU A 129 1.96 -19.12 2.79
N LEU A 130 1.32 -20.20 2.34
CA LEU A 130 0.57 -20.22 1.09
C LEU A 130 -0.90 -20.50 1.42
N LEU A 131 -1.74 -19.47 1.30
CA LEU A 131 -3.18 -19.55 1.52
C LEU A 131 -3.91 -19.82 0.19
N GLU A 132 -4.61 -20.93 0.10
CA GLU A 132 -5.55 -21.23 -1.01
C GLU A 132 -6.90 -20.58 -0.72
N LEU A 133 -7.32 -19.61 -1.53
CA LEU A 133 -8.48 -18.75 -1.27
C LEU A 133 -9.81 -19.50 -1.35
N SER A 134 -9.96 -20.46 -2.26
CA SER A 134 -11.21 -21.24 -2.42
C SER A 134 -11.47 -22.23 -1.28
N SER A 135 -10.41 -22.80 -0.70
CA SER A 135 -10.49 -23.82 0.34
C SER A 135 -10.18 -23.29 1.74
N MET A 136 -9.58 -22.09 1.82
CA MET A 136 -8.95 -21.52 3.01
C MET A 136 -7.89 -22.46 3.64
N ARG A 137 -7.28 -23.34 2.85
CA ARG A 137 -6.16 -24.18 3.30
C ARG A 137 -4.89 -23.34 3.36
N VAL A 138 -4.14 -23.49 4.45
CA VAL A 138 -2.82 -22.89 4.61
C VAL A 138 -1.77 -23.98 4.53
N ASP A 139 -0.84 -23.82 3.59
CA ASP A 139 0.39 -24.61 3.47
C ASP A 139 1.59 -23.75 3.88
N THR A 140 2.73 -24.38 4.20
CA THR A 140 3.95 -23.67 4.63
C THR A 140 5.14 -24.07 3.77
N LEU A 141 5.87 -23.08 3.26
CA LEU A 141 7.04 -23.29 2.41
C LEU A 141 8.30 -22.78 3.12
N PRO A 142 9.33 -23.63 3.33
CA PRO A 142 10.58 -23.19 3.93
C PRO A 142 11.39 -22.31 2.98
N ILE A 143 11.94 -21.23 3.52
CA ILE A 143 12.88 -20.33 2.85
C ILE A 143 14.26 -20.38 3.51
N ILE A 144 15.27 -19.85 2.82
CA ILE A 144 16.68 -20.01 3.24
C ILE A 144 17.03 -19.10 4.43
N THR A 145 16.32 -17.99 4.62
CA THR A 145 16.67 -16.98 5.62
C THR A 145 15.46 -16.14 6.01
N ALA A 146 15.53 -15.60 7.22
CA ALA A 146 14.59 -14.63 7.76
C ALA A 146 14.79 -13.24 7.11
N LYS A 147 13.85 -12.32 7.36
CA LYS A 147 13.88 -10.92 6.86
C LYS A 147 13.65 -10.79 5.36
N VAL A 148 12.56 -11.39 4.90
CA VAL A 148 12.06 -11.13 3.56
C VAL A 148 11.64 -9.66 3.46
N SER A 149 11.95 -9.01 2.34
CA SER A 149 11.60 -7.61 2.08
C SER A 149 10.61 -7.42 0.94
N ASN A 150 10.44 -8.44 0.09
CA ASN A 150 9.44 -8.47 -0.96
C ASN A 150 9.15 -9.92 -1.38
N VAL A 151 7.94 -10.18 -1.88
CA VAL A 151 7.46 -11.48 -2.35
C VAL A 151 6.63 -11.25 -3.62
N GLU A 152 6.84 -12.06 -4.65
CA GLU A 152 6.06 -12.03 -5.90
C GLU A 152 5.84 -13.45 -6.45
N PHE A 153 4.76 -13.67 -7.19
CA PHE A 153 4.51 -14.95 -7.87
C PHE A 153 5.09 -14.96 -9.29
N SER A 154 5.48 -16.15 -9.78
CA SER A 154 5.60 -16.35 -11.22
C SER A 154 4.25 -16.13 -11.92
N SER A 155 4.32 -15.78 -13.19
CA SER A 155 3.17 -15.60 -14.09
C SER A 155 2.21 -16.80 -14.08
N ASP A 156 2.73 -18.02 -13.95
CA ASP A 156 1.96 -19.27 -13.88
C ASP A 156 1.56 -19.70 -12.45
N GLY A 157 2.00 -18.95 -11.43
CA GLY A 157 1.74 -19.22 -10.02
C GLY A 157 2.46 -20.45 -9.46
N SER A 158 3.38 -21.09 -10.19
CA SER A 158 4.10 -22.29 -9.75
C SER A 158 5.31 -22.00 -8.85
N GLN A 159 5.78 -20.75 -8.85
CA GLN A 159 6.97 -20.30 -8.14
C GLN A 159 6.69 -19.00 -7.39
N ILE A 160 7.44 -18.80 -6.31
CA ILE A 160 7.46 -17.57 -5.54
C ILE A 160 8.88 -17.02 -5.61
N TYR A 161 9.01 -15.74 -5.92
CA TYR A 161 10.25 -15.02 -5.83
C TYR A 161 10.21 -14.19 -4.55
N TYR A 162 11.33 -14.13 -3.84
CA TYR A 162 11.41 -13.33 -2.65
C TYR A 162 12.78 -12.69 -2.53
N SER A 163 12.81 -11.45 -2.03
CA SER A 163 14.06 -10.76 -1.72
C SER A 163 14.32 -10.77 -0.23
N VAL A 164 15.60 -10.80 0.11
CA VAL A 164 16.09 -10.67 1.48
C VAL A 164 17.01 -9.47 1.50
N GLU A 165 16.80 -8.60 2.48
CA GLU A 165 17.68 -7.46 2.73
C GLU A 165 18.58 -7.72 3.94
N GLU A 166 19.88 -7.87 3.68
CA GLU A 166 20.89 -8.09 4.69
C GLU A 166 21.58 -6.76 5.03
N HIS A 167 21.20 -6.16 6.15
CA HIS A 167 21.87 -4.96 6.66
C HIS A 167 23.06 -5.32 7.54
N THR A 168 24.23 -4.81 7.17
CA THR A 168 25.42 -4.77 8.03
C THR A 168 25.77 -3.31 8.33
N PRO A 169 26.57 -3.03 9.39
CA PRO A 169 26.97 -1.66 9.70
C PRO A 169 27.67 -0.90 8.56
N SER A 170 28.20 -1.61 7.56
CA SER A 170 29.00 -1.04 6.46
C SER A 170 28.41 -1.24 5.07
N SER A 171 27.35 -2.05 4.91
CA SER A 171 26.72 -2.33 3.61
C SER A 171 25.33 -2.93 3.79
N SER A 172 24.43 -2.64 2.86
CA SER A 172 23.16 -3.36 2.72
C SER A 172 23.21 -4.18 1.45
N ARG A 173 22.73 -5.42 1.48
CA ARG A 173 22.72 -6.32 0.32
C ARG A 173 21.34 -6.86 0.08
N THR A 174 20.94 -6.91 -1.19
CA THR A 174 19.71 -7.56 -1.62
C THR A 174 20.03 -8.87 -2.32
N ARG A 175 19.40 -9.95 -1.87
CA ARG A 175 19.47 -11.27 -2.52
C ARG A 175 18.08 -11.69 -2.94
N ILE A 176 17.91 -12.08 -4.19
CA ILE A 176 16.62 -12.53 -4.73
C ILE A 176 16.69 -14.03 -4.98
N PHE A 177 15.73 -14.74 -4.41
CA PHE A 177 15.58 -16.17 -4.53
C PHE A 177 14.31 -16.51 -5.28
N ARG A 178 14.29 -17.72 -5.84
CA ARG A 178 13.13 -18.34 -6.44
C ARG A 178 12.84 -19.65 -5.74
N LEU A 179 11.65 -19.76 -5.18
CA LEU A 179 11.10 -20.89 -4.44
C LEU A 179 10.12 -21.63 -5.34
N ASN A 180 10.34 -22.93 -5.54
CA ASN A 180 9.37 -23.79 -6.20
C ASN A 180 8.33 -24.27 -5.18
N ILE A 181 7.05 -24.08 -5.48
CA ILE A 181 5.97 -24.39 -4.52
C ILE A 181 5.81 -25.91 -4.33
N VAL A 182 6.08 -26.72 -5.35
CA VAL A 182 5.84 -28.18 -5.32
C VAL A 182 6.89 -28.91 -4.49
N ASP A 183 8.17 -28.60 -4.68
CA ASP A 183 9.27 -29.31 -4.03
C ASP A 183 10.00 -28.47 -2.96
N SER A 184 9.58 -27.22 -2.75
CA SER A 184 10.17 -26.26 -1.81
C SER A 184 11.67 -25.98 -2.06
N SER A 185 12.16 -26.26 -3.28
CA SER A 185 13.53 -25.93 -3.64
C SER A 185 13.71 -24.42 -3.81
N ASN A 186 14.83 -23.91 -3.33
CA ASN A 186 15.17 -22.50 -3.36
C ASN A 186 16.40 -22.30 -4.26
N VAL A 187 16.34 -21.34 -5.18
CA VAL A 187 17.41 -21.00 -6.12
C VAL A 187 17.77 -19.53 -5.98
N LEU A 188 19.03 -19.20 -5.69
CA LEU A 188 19.52 -17.82 -5.72
C LEU A 188 19.60 -17.34 -7.17
N LEU A 189 18.91 -16.25 -7.49
CA LEU A 189 18.91 -15.63 -8.82
C LEU A 189 19.83 -14.41 -8.89
N LEU A 190 19.83 -13.59 -7.83
CA LEU A 190 20.56 -12.33 -7.81
C LEU A 190 21.20 -12.11 -6.44
N ASN A 191 22.39 -11.52 -6.44
CA ASN A 191 23.08 -11.01 -5.25
C ASN A 191 23.66 -9.63 -5.58
N TYR A 192 23.16 -8.58 -4.93
CA TYR A 192 23.49 -7.20 -5.24
C TYR A 192 23.85 -6.40 -3.98
N ASP A 193 24.83 -5.50 -4.09
CA ASP A 193 25.40 -4.76 -2.95
C ASP A 193 24.60 -3.49 -2.57
N TRP A 194 23.34 -3.39 -3.00
CA TRP A 194 22.47 -2.26 -2.70
C TRP A 194 21.02 -2.72 -2.50
N PRO A 195 20.21 -1.98 -1.71
CA PRO A 195 18.77 -2.17 -1.63
C PRO A 195 18.14 -2.03 -3.02
N LEU A 196 17.29 -2.99 -3.37
CA LEU A 196 16.53 -2.98 -4.62
C LEU A 196 15.09 -3.38 -4.34
N GLY A 197 14.15 -2.60 -4.88
CA GLY A 197 12.82 -3.09 -5.16
C GLY A 197 12.82 -3.94 -6.41
N PHE A 198 11.91 -4.92 -6.49
CA PHE A 198 11.76 -5.73 -7.68
C PHE A 198 10.30 -6.05 -7.97
N ASP A 199 10.03 -6.40 -9.21
CA ASP A 199 8.80 -7.03 -9.66
C ASP A 199 9.12 -8.00 -10.81
N ILE A 200 8.12 -8.75 -11.28
CA ILE A 200 8.27 -9.82 -12.27
C ILE A 200 7.34 -9.56 -13.46
N ASP A 201 7.89 -9.60 -14.66
CA ASP A 201 7.08 -9.50 -15.88
C ASP A 201 6.37 -10.82 -16.25
N SER A 202 5.52 -10.79 -17.27
CA SER A 202 4.80 -11.99 -17.76
C SER A 202 5.70 -13.11 -18.29
N ASN A 203 7.00 -12.87 -18.47
CA ASN A 203 7.99 -13.87 -18.88
C ASN A 203 8.83 -14.36 -17.70
N ASP A 204 8.41 -14.10 -16.46
CA ASP A 204 9.12 -14.42 -15.23
C ASP A 204 10.52 -13.75 -15.13
N SER A 205 10.70 -12.60 -15.79
CA SER A 205 11.95 -11.84 -15.73
C SER A 205 11.90 -10.79 -14.61
N LEU A 206 12.99 -10.70 -13.86
CA LEU A 206 13.14 -9.73 -12.78
C LEU A 206 13.34 -8.31 -13.34
N TYR A 207 12.42 -7.40 -13.00
CA TYR A 207 12.67 -5.97 -13.06
C TYR A 207 13.24 -5.49 -11.72
N LEU A 208 14.25 -4.62 -11.76
CA LEU A 208 14.93 -4.12 -10.56
C LEU A 208 14.96 -2.58 -10.59
N ASP A 209 14.66 -1.95 -9.47
CA ASP A 209 14.77 -0.51 -9.31
C ASP A 209 15.50 -0.13 -8.02
N SER A 210 16.43 0.81 -8.13
CA SER A 210 17.15 1.36 -6.96
C SER A 210 16.52 2.65 -6.43
N LEU A 211 15.55 3.22 -7.14
CA LEU A 211 14.85 4.45 -6.76
C LEU A 211 13.44 4.17 -6.24
N MET A 212 12.81 3.07 -6.70
CA MET A 212 11.53 2.59 -6.20
C MET A 212 11.71 1.39 -5.28
N ALA A 213 11.15 1.43 -4.07
CA ALA A 213 11.31 0.33 -3.11
C ALA A 213 10.42 -0.87 -3.44
N LEU A 214 9.23 -0.63 -3.99
CA LEU A 214 8.26 -1.65 -4.39
C LEU A 214 7.69 -1.27 -5.77
N PRO A 215 8.49 -1.38 -6.86
CA PRO A 215 7.96 -1.15 -8.19
C PRO A 215 6.87 -2.16 -8.51
N GLN A 216 5.86 -1.75 -9.28
CA GLN A 216 4.77 -2.60 -9.75
C GLN A 216 4.56 -2.38 -11.24
N ILE A 217 4.80 -3.43 -12.02
CA ILE A 217 4.65 -3.49 -13.47
C ILE A 217 3.17 -3.45 -13.81
N ASN A 218 2.81 -2.60 -14.77
CA ASN A 218 1.43 -2.53 -15.22
C ASN A 218 1.05 -3.81 -15.99
N PRO A 219 -0.04 -4.50 -15.61
CA PRO A 219 -0.39 -5.81 -16.15
C PRO A 219 -0.82 -5.78 -17.62
N THR A 220 -1.13 -4.59 -18.16
CA THR A 220 -1.53 -4.40 -19.57
C THR A 220 -0.47 -3.69 -20.41
N ASN A 221 0.55 -3.13 -19.76
CA ASN A 221 1.64 -2.41 -20.41
C ASN A 221 2.92 -2.50 -19.58
N GLU A 222 3.68 -3.59 -19.77
CA GLU A 222 4.90 -3.86 -19.00
C GLU A 222 6.03 -2.84 -19.21
N GLU A 223 5.88 -1.90 -20.14
CA GLU A 223 6.81 -0.76 -20.25
C GLU A 223 6.60 0.26 -19.14
N LEU A 224 5.55 0.16 -18.32
CA LEU A 224 5.21 1.09 -17.25
C LEU A 224 5.31 0.45 -15.87
N LEU A 225 5.94 1.15 -14.92
CA LEU A 225 5.93 0.79 -13.51
C LEU A 225 5.45 1.93 -12.64
N LEU A 226 4.72 1.58 -11.60
CA LEU A 226 4.29 2.48 -10.54
C LEU A 226 5.04 2.15 -9.24
N GLY A 227 5.26 3.16 -8.41
CA GLY A 227 5.77 2.97 -7.06
C GLY A 227 5.96 4.30 -6.35
N THR A 228 6.80 4.30 -5.32
CA THR A 228 7.14 5.47 -4.50
C THR A 228 8.65 5.51 -4.24
N ILE A 229 9.17 6.68 -3.81
CA ILE A 229 10.54 6.76 -3.28
C ILE A 229 10.50 6.19 -1.85
N GLY A 230 11.14 5.04 -1.63
CA GLY A 230 10.95 4.27 -0.39
C GLY A 230 9.64 3.48 -0.43
N GLN A 231 9.25 2.85 0.69
CA GLN A 231 7.96 2.14 0.79
C GLN A 231 6.77 3.11 0.78
N GLU A 232 6.98 4.30 1.36
CA GLU A 232 6.01 5.39 1.41
C GLU A 232 6.61 6.71 0.97
N ASN A 233 5.82 7.55 0.30
CA ASN A 233 6.21 8.91 -0.04
C ASN A 233 5.00 9.84 -0.18
N PHE A 234 5.23 11.14 -0.34
CA PHE A 234 4.15 12.11 -0.57
C PHE A 234 3.51 11.99 -1.96
N ARG A 235 4.16 11.29 -2.90
CA ARG A 235 3.73 11.17 -4.30
C ARG A 235 4.10 9.82 -4.91
N PHE A 236 3.34 9.43 -5.92
CA PHE A 236 3.67 8.32 -6.79
C PHE A 236 4.76 8.68 -7.80
N LEU A 237 5.49 7.65 -8.23
CA LEU A 237 6.41 7.67 -9.34
C LEU A 237 5.88 6.77 -10.46
N LEU A 238 5.98 7.23 -11.70
CA LEU A 238 5.71 6.43 -12.89
C LEU A 238 7.00 6.33 -13.69
N ARG A 239 7.45 5.11 -13.99
CA ARG A 239 8.59 4.87 -14.88
C ARG A 239 8.15 4.27 -16.18
N ASN A 240 8.71 4.78 -17.28
CA ASN A 240 8.72 4.09 -18.55
C ASN A 240 10.06 3.35 -18.75
N VAL A 241 10.04 2.01 -18.73
CA VAL A 241 11.24 1.15 -18.81
C VAL A 241 12.02 1.40 -20.09
N ARG A 242 11.32 1.44 -21.22
CA ARG A 242 11.95 1.55 -22.55
C ARG A 242 12.75 2.84 -22.71
N SER A 243 12.19 3.96 -22.23
CA SER A 243 12.85 5.28 -22.30
C SER A 243 13.70 5.59 -21.08
N ASN A 244 13.63 4.76 -20.03
CA ASN A 244 14.20 5.01 -18.71
C ASN A 244 13.77 6.36 -18.09
N LYS A 245 12.61 6.87 -18.49
CA LYS A 245 12.03 8.11 -17.94
C LYS A 245 11.35 7.80 -16.62
N LEU A 246 11.63 8.59 -15.58
CA LEU A 246 10.99 8.53 -14.28
C LEU A 246 10.28 9.85 -14.01
N ASP A 247 8.96 9.82 -13.93
CA ASP A 247 8.12 10.98 -13.68
C ASP A 247 7.54 10.91 -12.25
N THR A 248 7.50 12.06 -11.58
CA THR A 248 6.74 12.23 -10.35
C THR A 248 5.31 12.66 -10.71
N LEU A 249 4.33 11.92 -10.21
CA LEU A 249 2.92 12.18 -10.52
C LEU A 249 2.35 13.36 -9.71
N PRO A 250 1.29 14.04 -10.20
CA PRO A 250 0.76 15.24 -9.56
C PRO A 250 0.08 14.96 -8.20
N ASP A 251 0.06 15.98 -7.34
CA ASP A 251 -0.57 15.92 -6.00
C ASP A 251 -2.08 15.64 -6.04
N SER A 252 -2.73 15.88 -7.18
CA SER A 252 -4.16 15.58 -7.35
C SER A 252 -4.47 14.09 -7.24
N LEU A 253 -3.47 13.21 -7.37
CA LEU A 253 -3.65 11.76 -7.33
C LEU A 253 -3.58 11.17 -5.91
N VAL A 254 -3.19 11.97 -4.91
CA VAL A 254 -3.07 11.51 -3.53
C VAL A 254 -4.17 12.15 -2.67
N PRO A 255 -4.78 11.42 -1.72
CA PRO A 255 -5.92 11.93 -0.97
C PRO A 255 -5.57 13.09 -0.04
N TYR A 256 -4.31 13.22 0.40
CA TYR A 256 -3.91 14.14 1.46
C TYR A 256 -2.69 14.99 1.06
N SER A 257 -2.80 16.32 1.18
CA SER A 257 -1.70 17.24 0.80
C SER A 257 -0.41 17.11 1.63
N TYR A 258 -0.49 16.53 2.84
CA TYR A 258 0.65 16.34 3.74
C TYR A 258 0.76 14.87 4.21
N GLY A 259 0.05 13.98 3.54
CA GLY A 259 0.06 12.57 3.83
C GLY A 259 1.11 11.80 3.05
N SER A 260 1.26 10.52 3.36
CA SER A 260 2.04 9.60 2.54
C SER A 260 1.12 8.66 1.77
N VAL A 261 1.63 8.14 0.66
CA VAL A 261 1.08 7.05 -0.12
C VAL A 261 2.16 5.99 -0.29
N GLY A 262 1.78 4.73 -0.44
CA GLY A 262 2.70 3.60 -0.57
C GLY A 262 1.96 2.33 -0.93
N TYR A 263 2.71 1.24 -1.07
CA TYR A 263 2.17 -0.10 -1.31
C TYR A 263 1.13 -0.12 -2.46
N THR A 264 1.50 0.47 -3.59
CA THR A 264 0.62 0.51 -4.77
C THR A 264 0.44 -0.88 -5.34
N TYR A 265 -0.72 -1.16 -5.95
CA TYR A 265 -0.97 -2.38 -6.70
C TYR A 265 -1.93 -2.09 -7.86
N TRP A 266 -1.70 -2.71 -9.01
CA TRP A 266 -2.53 -2.51 -10.20
C TRP A 266 -3.80 -3.34 -10.16
N PHE A 267 -4.90 -2.77 -10.64
CA PHE A 267 -6.02 -3.59 -11.06
C PHE A 267 -5.68 -4.35 -12.35
N PRO A 268 -6.31 -5.51 -12.60
CA PRO A 268 -6.11 -6.29 -13.83
C PRO A 268 -6.39 -5.50 -15.13
N ASN A 269 -7.17 -4.42 -15.06
CA ASN A 269 -7.43 -3.57 -16.22
C ASN A 269 -6.23 -2.66 -16.59
N GLY A 270 -5.22 -2.57 -15.72
CA GLY A 270 -4.05 -1.71 -15.89
C GLY A 270 -4.36 -0.21 -15.94
N GLN A 271 -5.57 0.22 -15.56
CA GLN A 271 -5.98 1.63 -15.55
C GLN A 271 -6.20 2.14 -14.13
N ASP A 272 -6.67 1.27 -13.24
CA ASP A 272 -6.95 1.61 -11.85
C ASP A 272 -5.83 1.07 -10.95
N ILE A 273 -5.66 1.72 -9.81
CA ILE A 273 -4.73 1.29 -8.77
C ILE A 273 -5.41 1.27 -7.42
N VAL A 274 -4.97 0.35 -6.58
CA VAL A 274 -5.21 0.40 -5.14
C VAL A 274 -3.89 0.75 -4.44
N PHE A 275 -3.96 1.48 -3.35
CA PHE A 275 -2.77 1.88 -2.61
C PHE A 275 -3.13 2.17 -1.15
N MET A 276 -2.10 2.20 -0.31
CA MET A 276 -2.22 2.71 1.05
C MET A 276 -1.98 4.22 1.06
N ALA A 277 -2.76 4.97 1.83
CA ALA A 277 -2.49 6.36 2.17
C ALA A 277 -2.57 6.60 3.69
N LYS A 278 -1.74 7.52 4.20
CA LYS A 278 -1.76 8.01 5.58
C LYS A 278 -2.05 9.50 5.56
N GLN A 279 -2.93 9.97 6.44
CA GLN A 279 -3.35 11.38 6.47
C GLN A 279 -2.20 12.35 6.79
N TYR A 280 -1.28 11.92 7.64
CA TYR A 280 -0.08 12.65 8.02
C TYR A 280 1.03 11.65 8.35
N SER A 281 2.27 12.08 8.15
CA SER A 281 3.48 11.34 8.48
C SER A 281 4.40 12.17 9.37
N GLU A 282 5.52 11.58 9.80
CA GLU A 282 6.60 12.26 10.52
C GLU A 282 6.91 13.65 9.89
N PRO A 283 7.09 14.71 10.71
CA PRO A 283 7.31 14.72 12.15
C PRO A 283 6.04 14.86 13.01
N ALA A 284 4.84 14.84 12.41
CA ALA A 284 3.58 15.08 13.13
C ALA A 284 3.07 13.84 13.90
N GLY A 285 3.84 12.75 13.91
CA GLY A 285 3.39 11.39 14.22
C GLY A 285 3.00 10.62 12.94
N THR A 286 2.65 9.35 13.09
CA THR A 286 2.24 8.48 11.97
C THR A 286 0.74 8.23 12.06
N ALA A 287 -0.01 8.69 11.05
CA ALA A 287 -1.41 8.32 10.92
C ALA A 287 -1.51 6.83 10.53
N PRO A 288 -2.58 6.13 10.93
CA PRO A 288 -2.85 4.80 10.40
C PRO A 288 -3.04 4.84 8.89
N GLY A 289 -2.59 3.79 8.22
CA GLY A 289 -2.82 3.55 6.81
C GLY A 289 -4.28 3.26 6.52
N GLU A 290 -4.71 3.76 5.37
CA GLU A 290 -6.03 3.56 4.79
C GLU A 290 -5.86 3.01 3.38
N ILE A 291 -6.78 2.18 2.92
CA ILE A 291 -6.78 1.68 1.55
C ILE A 291 -7.67 2.58 0.68
N TRP A 292 -7.09 3.02 -0.43
CA TRP A 292 -7.72 3.90 -1.41
C TRP A 292 -7.64 3.28 -2.80
N ILE A 293 -8.63 3.57 -3.64
CA ILE A 293 -8.64 3.26 -5.06
C ILE A 293 -8.54 4.58 -5.84
N LEU A 294 -7.66 4.62 -6.84
CA LEU A 294 -7.63 5.67 -7.85
C LEU A 294 -8.05 5.07 -9.19
N GLU A 295 -9.18 5.54 -9.70
CA GLU A 295 -9.75 5.10 -10.98
C GLU A 295 -9.16 5.91 -12.15
N ASN A 296 -8.96 5.25 -13.30
CA ASN A 296 -8.52 5.86 -14.57
C ASN A 296 -7.23 6.71 -14.44
N LEU A 297 -6.19 6.14 -13.83
CA LEU A 297 -4.93 6.82 -13.51
C LEU A 297 -4.39 7.68 -14.67
N PHE A 298 -4.33 7.12 -15.89
CA PHE A 298 -3.73 7.81 -17.03
C PHE A 298 -4.54 9.01 -17.51
N GLU A 299 -5.87 8.99 -17.37
CA GLU A 299 -6.71 10.15 -17.65
C GLU A 299 -6.46 11.31 -16.67
N GLN A 300 -5.86 11.01 -15.50
CA GLN A 300 -5.56 12.00 -14.47
C GLN A 300 -4.13 12.58 -14.56
N ILE A 301 -3.26 12.01 -15.42
CA ILE A 301 -1.87 12.44 -15.59
C ILE A 301 -1.70 13.34 -16.83
N GLU A 302 -2.64 13.30 -17.79
CA GLU A 302 -2.54 14.00 -19.07
C GLU A 302 -2.94 15.49 -19.07
N ASP A 303 -3.02 16.15 -17.91
CA ASP A 303 -3.35 17.59 -17.78
C ASP A 303 -2.14 18.51 -17.49
#